data_AF-A0A1H2BFN6-F1
#
_entry.id   AF-A0A1H2BFN6-F1
#
_cell.length_a   1.000
_cell.length_b   1.000
_cell.length_c   1.000
_cell.angle_alpha   90.00
_cell.angle_beta   90.00
_cell.angle_gamma   90.00
#
_symmetry.space_group_name_H-M   'P 1'
#
loop_
_entity.id
_entity.type
_entity.pdbx_description
1 polymer ?
#
loop_
_entity_poly.entity_id
_entity_poly.type
_entity_poly.pdbx_seq_one_letter_code
_entity_poly.pdbx_strand_id
1 'polypeptide(L)'
;MSSPRSQLATAALDTLHGARGLPPTEAAVKLHEFLESISTSLPEGDRLADASAALKTLVGKLETEGSATDDDWEHAIETMLSFANEAS
;
A
#
# COMPACT_ATOMS: atom_id res chain seq x y z
N MET A 1 -21.70 8.78 1.27
CA MET A 1 -20.66 9.11 0.26
C MET A 1 -19.34 8.73 0.88
N SER A 2 -18.59 7.80 0.30
CA SER A 2 -17.28 7.40 0.85
C SER A 2 -16.28 8.55 0.68
N SER A 3 -15.60 8.93 1.76
CA SER A 3 -14.56 9.96 1.75
C SER A 3 -13.44 9.62 0.75
N PRO A 4 -12.75 10.62 0.15
CA PRO A 4 -11.61 10.36 -0.73
C PRO A 4 -10.54 9.45 -0.11
N ARG A 5 -10.31 9.58 1.20
CA ARG A 5 -9.43 8.70 1.98
C ARG A 5 -9.91 7.23 2.05
N SER A 6 -11.22 7.00 2.18
CA SER A 6 -11.80 5.64 2.19
C SER A 6 -11.73 4.97 0.82
N GLN A 7 -11.91 5.75 -0.26
CA GLN A 7 -11.72 5.25 -1.63
C GLN A 7 -10.26 4.90 -1.91
N LEU A 8 -9.33 5.76 -1.48
CA LEU A 8 -7.90 5.49 -1.56
C LEU A 8 -7.54 4.19 -0.82
N ALA A 9 -8.00 4.04 0.43
CA ALA A 9 -7.67 2.87 1.22
C ALA A 9 -8.21 1.57 0.59
N THR A 10 -9.41 1.62 0.01
CA THR A 10 -9.98 0.50 -0.75
C THR A 10 -9.11 0.14 -1.94
N ALA A 11 -8.73 1.14 -2.76
CA ALA A 11 -7.85 0.93 -3.92
C ALA A 11 -6.48 0.37 -3.52
N ALA A 12 -5.93 0.82 -2.39
CA ALA A 12 -4.68 0.31 -1.85
C ALA A 12 -4.78 -1.15 -1.42
N LEU A 13 -5.85 -1.53 -0.73
CA LEU A 13 -6.08 -2.92 -0.32
C LEU A 13 -6.27 -3.83 -1.54
N ASP A 14 -7.06 -3.41 -2.53
CA ASP A 14 -7.22 -4.14 -3.79
C ASP A 14 -5.89 -4.31 -4.52
N THR A 15 -5.04 -3.28 -4.50
CA THR A 15 -3.70 -3.32 -5.08
C THR A 15 -2.79 -4.30 -4.34
N LEU A 16 -2.76 -4.25 -3.00
CA LEU A 16 -1.97 -5.17 -2.16
C LEU A 16 -2.40 -6.62 -2.37
N HIS A 17 -3.70 -6.91 -2.31
CA HIS A 17 -4.22 -8.25 -2.55
C HIS A 17 -3.93 -8.73 -3.97
N GLY A 18 -4.09 -7.85 -4.96
CA GLY A 18 -3.78 -8.16 -6.35
C GLY A 18 -2.28 -8.39 -6.60
N ALA A 19 -1.40 -7.69 -5.89
CA ALA A 19 0.05 -7.82 -6.01
C ALA A 19 0.58 -9.10 -5.34
N ARG A 20 -0.04 -9.54 -4.24
CA ARG A 20 0.38 -10.75 -3.51
C ARG A 20 0.34 -12.03 -4.34
N GLY A 21 -0.51 -12.08 -5.36
CA GLY A 21 -0.61 -13.21 -6.29
C GLY A 21 0.39 -13.18 -7.46
N LEU A 22 1.19 -12.11 -7.58
CA LEU A 22 2.12 -11.92 -8.69
C LEU A 22 3.54 -12.38 -8.34
N PRO A 23 4.39 -12.63 -9.36
CA PRO A 23 5.83 -12.75 -9.15
C PRO A 23 6.39 -11.49 -8.45
N PRO A 24 7.42 -11.62 -7.58
CA PRO A 24 7.94 -10.52 -6.77
C PRO A 24 8.26 -9.24 -7.55
N THR A 25 8.88 -9.37 -8.73
CA THR A 25 9.19 -8.22 -9.59
C THR A 25 7.94 -7.51 -10.12
N GLU A 26 6.91 -8.27 -10.51
CA GLU A 26 5.65 -7.71 -10.98
C GLU A 26 4.86 -7.08 -9.83
N ALA A 27 4.89 -7.71 -8.65
CA ALA A 27 4.31 -7.17 -7.43
C ALA A 27 4.96 -5.82 -7.05
N ALA A 28 6.30 -5.74 -7.09
CA ALA A 28 7.04 -4.51 -6.81
C ALA A 28 6.64 -3.38 -7.75
N VAL A 29 6.63 -3.63 -9.07
CA VAL A 29 6.25 -2.63 -10.09
C VAL A 29 4.84 -2.12 -9.82
N LYS A 30 3.88 -3.02 -9.63
CA LYS A 30 2.47 -2.65 -9.41
C LYS A 30 2.29 -1.81 -8.14
N LEU A 31 2.97 -2.15 -7.05
CA LEU A 31 2.92 -1.41 -5.80
C LEU A 31 3.64 -0.05 -5.90
N HIS A 32 4.72 0.02 -6.68
CA HIS A 32 5.44 1.26 -6.96
C HIS A 32 4.58 2.24 -7.76
N GLU A 33 3.96 1.78 -8.85
CA GLU A 33 3.04 2.60 -9.67
C GLU A 33 1.88 3.15 -8.83
N PHE A 34 1.36 2.34 -7.91
CA PHE A 34 0.32 2.79 -6.98
C PHE A 34 0.83 3.89 -6.04
N LEU A 35 2.02 3.74 -5.45
CA LEU A 35 2.64 4.76 -4.60
C LEU A 35 2.82 6.11 -5.32
N GLU A 36 3.23 6.08 -6.59
CA GLU A 36 3.38 7.29 -7.41
C GLU A 36 2.01 7.95 -7.70
N SER A 37 0.98 7.15 -7.98
CA SER A 37 -0.38 7.64 -8.23
C SER A 37 -0.98 8.36 -7.03
N ILE A 38 -0.66 7.95 -5.80
CA ILE A 38 -1.28 8.51 -4.59
C ILE A 38 -0.49 9.71 -4.07
N SER A 39 0.84 9.73 -4.25
CA SER A 39 1.72 10.84 -3.88
C SER A 39 1.38 12.13 -4.64
N THR A 40 0.77 12.01 -5.83
CA THR A 40 0.33 13.14 -6.66
C THR A 40 -1.08 13.63 -6.36
N SER A 41 -1.88 12.85 -5.60
CA SER A 41 -3.32 13.04 -5.51
C SER A 41 -3.84 13.57 -4.16
N LEU A 42 -3.08 13.43 -3.07
CA LEU A 42 -3.58 13.76 -1.72
C LEU A 42 -2.54 14.51 -0.88
N PRO A 43 -2.96 15.53 -0.10
CA PRO A 43 -2.08 16.15 0.88
C PRO A 43 -1.71 15.12 1.96
N GLU A 44 -0.41 15.03 2.27
CA GLU A 44 0.09 14.12 3.30
C GLU A 44 -0.51 14.47 4.67
N GLY A 45 -1.10 13.48 5.33
CA GLY A 45 -1.39 13.49 6.76
C GLY A 45 -0.65 12.32 7.42
N ASP A 46 -0.40 12.40 8.73
CA ASP A 46 0.48 11.47 9.45
C ASP A 46 0.18 9.98 9.16
N ARG A 47 -1.11 9.60 9.10
CA ARG A 47 -1.52 8.22 8.78
C ARG A 47 -1.31 7.81 7.33
N LEU A 48 -1.44 8.73 6.39
CA LEU A 48 -1.13 8.47 4.99
C LEU A 48 0.39 8.30 4.80
N ALA A 49 1.18 9.05 5.57
CA ALA A 49 2.63 8.89 5.60
C ALA A 49 3.03 7.52 6.17
N ASP A 50 2.42 7.09 7.29
CA ASP A 50 2.61 5.75 7.87
C ASP A 50 2.28 4.64 6.85
N ALA A 51 1.09 4.72 6.22
CA ALA A 51 0.64 3.74 5.24
C ALA A 51 1.54 3.70 3.99
N SER A 52 2.01 4.87 3.53
CA SER A 52 2.93 4.98 2.41
C SER A 52 4.32 4.42 2.76
N ALA A 53 4.78 4.63 3.99
CA ALA A 53 6.04 4.08 4.47
C ALA A 53 5.99 2.55 4.53
N ALA A 54 4.91 1.96 5.06
CA ALA A 54 4.73 0.51 5.08
C ALA A 54 4.75 -0.10 3.68
N LEU A 55 4.05 0.52 2.71
CA LEU A 55 4.11 0.09 1.30
C LEU A 55 5.52 0.21 0.71
N LYS A 56 6.23 1.32 0.97
CA LYS A 56 7.60 1.52 0.48
C LYS A 56 8.56 0.46 1.03
N THR A 57 8.41 0.09 2.30
CA THR A 57 9.19 -1.00 2.91
C THR A 57 8.92 -2.33 2.23
N LEU A 58 7.65 -2.66 1.97
CA LEU A 58 7.27 -3.87 1.26
C LEU A 58 7.85 -3.91 -0.17
N VAL A 59 7.71 -2.81 -0.92
CA VAL A 59 8.30 -2.67 -2.27
C VAL A 59 9.81 -2.88 -2.21
N GLY A 60 10.49 -2.22 -1.27
CA GLY A 60 11.93 -2.36 -1.10
C GLY A 60 12.35 -3.82 -0.89
N LYS A 61 11.63 -4.58 -0.06
CA LYS A 61 11.91 -6.01 0.13
C LYS A 61 11.71 -6.84 -1.14
N LEU A 62 10.62 -6.60 -1.87
CA LEU A 62 10.37 -7.30 -3.13
C LEU A 62 11.46 -7.01 -4.17
N GLU A 63 11.98 -5.78 -4.20
CA GLU A 63 13.05 -5.36 -5.12
C GLU A 63 14.43 -5.88 -4.71
N THR A 64 14.78 -5.87 -3.42
CA THR A 64 16.12 -6.20 -2.93
C THR A 64 16.29 -7.68 -2.59
N GLU A 65 15.29 -8.28 -1.96
CA GLU A 65 15.32 -9.67 -1.48
C GLU A 65 14.62 -10.62 -2.45
N GLY A 66 13.86 -10.10 -3.41
CA GLY A 66 13.09 -10.90 -4.37
C GLY A 66 11.94 -11.66 -3.73
N SER A 67 11.56 -11.33 -2.49
CA SER A 67 10.41 -11.90 -1.77
C SER A 67 10.04 -11.02 -0.58
N ALA A 68 8.84 -11.22 -0.05
CA ALA A 68 8.37 -10.63 1.20
C ALA A 68 7.63 -11.72 1.99
N THR A 69 7.75 -11.69 3.32
CA THR A 69 7.07 -12.69 4.18
C THR A 69 5.58 -12.38 4.29
N ASP A 70 4.79 -13.36 4.75
CA ASP A 70 3.37 -13.14 5.00
C ASP A 70 3.13 -11.99 6.01
N ASP A 71 4.01 -11.86 7.02
CA ASP A 71 4.00 -10.78 8.01
C ASP A 71 4.24 -9.40 7.36
N ASP A 72 5.12 -9.32 6.36
CA ASP A 72 5.39 -8.06 5.65
C ASP A 72 4.16 -7.57 4.88
N TRP A 73 3.47 -8.51 4.23
CA TRP A 73 2.22 -8.23 3.54
C TRP A 73 1.11 -7.84 4.52
N GLU A 74 0.97 -8.58 5.62
CA GLU A 74 -0.04 -8.30 6.64
C GLU A 74 0.18 -6.92 7.28
N HIS A 75 1.42 -6.58 7.61
CA HIS A 75 1.77 -5.26 8.17
C HIS A 75 1.36 -4.11 7.24
N ALA A 76 1.62 -4.23 5.93
CA ALA A 76 1.21 -3.22 4.95
C ALA A 76 -0.32 -3.12 4.84
N ILE A 77 -1.03 -4.25 4.87
CA ILE A 77 -2.49 -4.32 4.84
C ILE A 77 -3.11 -3.69 6.09
N GLU A 78 -2.63 -4.05 7.29
CA GLU A 78 -3.13 -3.53 8.56
C GLU A 78 -2.93 -2.01 8.68
N THR A 79 -1.75 -1.52 8.26
CA THR A 79 -1.47 -0.07 8.27
C THR A 79 -2.42 0.67 7.35
N MET A 80 -2.73 0.11 6.17
CA MET A 80 -3.68 0.68 5.23
C MET A 80 -5.13 0.62 5.75
N LEU A 81 -5.52 -0.45 6.45
CA LEU A 81 -6.81 -0.56 7.13
C LEU A 81 -6.97 0.48 8.25
N SER A 82 -5.90 0.74 9.02
CA SER A 82 -5.91 1.79 10.04
C SER A 82 -6.15 3.17 9.43
N PHE A 83 -5.54 3.45 8.27
CA PHE A 83 -5.80 4.68 7.51
C PHE A 83 -7.27 4.74 7.01
N ALA A 84 -7.83 3.62 6.55
CA ALA A 84 -9.21 3.52 6.10
C ALA A 84 -10.21 3.82 7.24
N ASN A 85 -9.99 3.24 8.41
CA ASN A 85 -10.91 3.30 9.54
C ASN A 85 -10.98 4.71 10.17
N GLU A 86 -9.92 5.50 10.06
CA GLU A 86 -9.90 6.90 10.50
C GLU A 86 -10.54 7.86 9.48
N ALA A 87 -10.85 7.37 8.28
CA ALA A 87 -11.51 8.12 7.22
C ALA A 87 -13.04 7.93 7.16
N SER A 88 -13.56 6.98 7.93
CA SER A 88 -14.99 6.67 8.11
C SER A 88 -15.71 7.58 9.11
#